data_AF-A0A061N5Z1-F1
#
_entry.id   AF-A0A061N5Z1-F1
#
_cell.length_a   1.000
_cell.length_b   1.000
_cell.length_c   1.000
_cell.angle_alpha   90.00
_cell.angle_beta   90.00
_cell.angle_gamma   90.00
#
_symmetry.space_group_name_H-M   'P 1'
#
loop_
_entity.id
_entity.type
_entity.pdbx_description
1 polymer ?
#
loop_
_entity_poly.entity_id
_entity_poly.type
_entity_poly.pdbx_seq_one_letter_code
_entity_poly.pdbx_strand_id
1 'polypeptide(L)'
;MQKDELRYALDHELMQDLSKETQTIRNTTDMTALPMRQLGSYLLGTDVGGAGIHWNGQAPRFFPYDFQIQTMTLEQYGEGKVDEDITIQDWGITYEEIEPYYTKWEKMAGISGEQNEVTPEMSEEYPTPPMKESPAIRLFKEASSELGLHPHQRPSANLSENYTNPDGQTIYQCQYCSFCERFGCDYQAKSDPLITVIPTALKTGNFEIKTHANVREIAHEDGVATGVYYIDGTDDQEYFQPADIVIITTYVMNNTRLLLQSGIGQPYDPETEEGVVGKHYCYQIISGADGFFSKIRSLIFMREQALSVVE
;
A
#
# COMPACT_ATOMS: atom_id res chain seq x y z
N MET A 1 -1.16 -14.04 15.53
CA MET A 1 -1.01 -12.75 16.24
C MET A 1 -2.07 -12.73 17.36
N GLN A 2 -1.99 -11.81 18.31
CA GLN A 2 -3.06 -11.57 19.29
C GLN A 2 -3.62 -10.19 18.97
N LYS A 3 -4.92 -9.97 19.18
CA LYS A 3 -5.60 -8.66 19.02
C LYS A 3 -5.20 -7.70 20.15
N ASP A 4 -3.91 -7.49 20.31
CA ASP A 4 -3.29 -6.64 21.32
C ASP A 4 -3.18 -5.22 20.77
N GLU A 5 -4.14 -4.39 21.14
CA GLU A 5 -4.23 -3.01 20.68
C GLU A 5 -3.05 -2.16 21.16
N LEU A 6 -2.61 -2.36 22.40
CA LEU A 6 -1.48 -1.59 22.95
C LEU A 6 -0.24 -1.85 22.10
N ARG A 7 0.05 -3.13 21.87
CA ARG A 7 1.22 -3.58 21.13
C ARG A 7 1.22 -3.13 19.66
N TYR A 8 0.10 -3.25 18.95
CA TYR A 8 0.08 -3.03 17.49
C TYR A 8 -0.46 -1.67 17.07
N ALA A 9 -1.49 -1.15 17.74
CA ALA A 9 -2.13 0.11 17.32
C ALA A 9 -1.54 1.34 17.99
N LEU A 10 -0.97 1.21 19.20
CA LEU A 10 -0.38 2.32 19.95
C LEU A 10 1.16 2.30 19.91
N ASP A 11 1.75 1.15 20.19
CA ASP A 11 3.22 0.98 20.22
C ASP A 11 3.82 0.67 18.85
N HIS A 12 2.96 0.43 17.83
CA HIS A 12 3.33 0.24 16.43
C HIS A 12 4.39 -0.86 16.18
N GLU A 13 4.27 -2.01 16.86
CA GLU A 13 5.30 -3.06 16.77
C GLU A 13 5.52 -3.59 15.33
N LEU A 14 4.51 -3.57 14.46
CA LEU A 14 4.64 -3.96 13.05
C LEU A 14 5.17 -2.83 12.14
N MET A 15 5.62 -1.72 12.72
CA MET A 15 6.13 -0.56 12.01
C MET A 15 7.59 -0.28 12.35
N GLN A 16 8.25 0.51 11.51
CA GLN A 16 9.61 0.95 11.71
C GLN A 16 9.79 1.65 13.06
N ASP A 17 10.74 1.14 13.85
CA ASP A 17 11.12 1.68 15.15
C ASP A 17 11.88 3.00 14.98
N LEU A 18 11.18 4.11 15.22
CA LEU A 18 11.72 5.47 15.12
C LEU A 18 12.82 5.80 16.13
N SER A 19 13.02 4.98 17.17
CA SER A 19 14.16 5.15 18.08
C SER A 19 15.47 4.69 17.44
N LYS A 20 15.40 3.73 16.51
CA LYS A 20 16.53 3.18 15.76
C LYS A 20 16.73 3.89 14.43
N GLU A 21 15.63 4.06 13.69
CA GLU A 21 15.64 4.68 12.36
C GLU A 21 14.49 5.69 12.25
N THR A 22 14.82 6.97 12.43
CA THR A 22 13.84 8.06 12.41
C THR A 22 13.77 8.72 11.03
N GLN A 23 12.59 9.26 10.72
CA GLN A 23 12.46 10.25 9.64
C GLN A 23 12.64 11.64 10.20
N THR A 24 13.16 12.56 9.38
CA THR A 24 13.28 13.97 9.76
C THR A 24 12.42 14.83 8.87
N ILE A 25 11.84 15.89 9.44
CA ILE A 25 11.00 16.84 8.71
C ILE A 25 11.55 18.24 8.89
N ARG A 26 11.50 19.02 7.81
CA ARG A 26 11.63 20.47 7.77
C ARG A 26 10.58 21.04 6.82
N ASN A 27 10.12 22.27 7.05
CA ASN A 27 9.14 22.92 6.17
C ASN A 27 9.81 23.63 4.99
N THR A 28 11.04 24.11 5.18
CA THR A 28 11.82 24.82 4.17
C THR A 28 13.27 24.30 4.16
N THR A 29 14.03 24.57 3.11
CA THR A 29 15.40 24.07 2.92
C THR A 29 16.41 24.67 3.90
N ASP A 30 16.17 25.88 4.40
CA ASP A 30 17.01 26.58 5.39
C ASP A 30 16.80 26.10 6.83
N MET A 31 15.72 25.36 7.09
CA MET A 31 15.43 24.80 8.41
C MET A 31 16.25 23.54 8.69
N THR A 32 16.68 23.37 9.95
CA THR A 32 17.18 22.08 10.44
C THR A 32 16.06 21.05 10.42
N ALA A 33 16.27 19.91 9.76
CA ALA A 33 15.32 18.80 9.79
C ALA A 33 15.32 18.13 11.17
N LEU A 34 14.16 18.04 11.81
CA LEU A 34 13.99 17.51 13.16
C LEU A 34 13.40 16.10 13.12
N PRO A 35 13.82 15.20 14.04
CA PRO A 35 13.35 13.82 14.06
C PRO A 35 11.88 13.71 14.44
N MET A 36 11.16 12.86 13.73
CA MET A 36 9.83 12.41 14.11
C MET A 36 9.94 11.30 15.14
N ARG A 37 9.23 11.45 16.27
CA ARG A 37 9.20 10.45 17.34
C ARG A 37 7.94 9.59 17.36
N GLN A 38 6.92 9.99 16.63
CA GLN A 38 5.69 9.23 16.48
C GLN A 38 5.23 9.33 15.02
N LEU A 39 4.99 8.19 14.39
CA LEU A 39 4.33 8.12 13.09
C LEU A 39 2.83 8.32 13.29
N GLY A 40 2.22 9.11 12.41
CA GLY A 40 0.78 9.32 12.38
C GLY A 40 0.21 9.06 10.99
N SER A 41 0.66 9.83 10.00
CA SER A 41 0.12 9.77 8.65
C SER A 41 0.55 8.51 7.88
N TYR A 42 1.81 8.10 7.97
CA TYR A 42 2.29 6.92 7.27
C TYR A 42 2.95 5.96 8.24
N LEU A 43 2.58 4.68 8.14
CA LEU A 43 3.05 3.61 9.01
C LEU A 43 3.96 2.70 8.17
N LEU A 44 5.26 2.91 8.28
CA LEU A 44 6.24 2.14 7.52
C LEU A 44 6.30 0.73 8.08
N GLY A 45 5.97 -0.29 7.29
CA GLY A 45 6.09 -1.68 7.73
C GLY A 45 7.53 -2.12 7.94
N THR A 46 7.73 -2.96 8.96
CA THR A 46 8.97 -3.68 9.23
C THR A 46 8.73 -5.19 9.10
N ASP A 47 9.78 -5.99 9.30
CA ASP A 47 9.77 -7.44 9.28
C ASP A 47 9.39 -8.07 7.93
N VAL A 48 9.35 -9.41 7.90
CA VAL A 48 9.02 -10.17 6.70
C VAL A 48 7.55 -9.92 6.32
N GLY A 49 7.35 -9.34 5.13
CA GLY A 49 6.05 -8.98 4.57
C GLY A 49 5.74 -7.47 4.63
N GLY A 50 6.47 -6.71 5.45
CA GLY A 50 6.37 -5.25 5.52
C GLY A 50 4.94 -4.76 5.75
N ALA A 51 4.58 -3.65 5.08
CA ALA A 51 3.26 -3.04 5.25
C ALA A 51 2.10 -3.94 4.78
N GLY A 52 2.38 -4.94 3.93
CA GLY A 52 1.41 -5.93 3.50
C GLY A 52 0.86 -6.79 4.65
N ILE A 53 1.49 -6.79 5.82
CA ILE A 53 0.94 -7.48 7.00
C ILE A 53 -0.14 -6.63 7.68
N HIS A 54 0.10 -5.34 7.80
CA HIS A 54 -0.70 -4.44 8.64
C HIS A 54 -1.66 -3.54 7.84
N TRP A 55 -1.70 -3.65 6.51
CA TRP A 55 -2.61 -2.91 5.65
C TRP A 55 -4.08 -3.30 5.85
N ASN A 56 -5.00 -2.48 5.31
CA ASN A 56 -6.45 -2.71 5.41
C ASN A 56 -7.04 -3.70 4.41
N GLY A 57 -6.25 -4.15 3.44
CA GLY A 57 -6.73 -5.02 2.37
C GLY A 57 -7.69 -4.34 1.40
N GLN A 58 -7.68 -3.01 1.26
CA GLN A 58 -8.46 -2.33 0.22
C GLN A 58 -7.68 -2.40 -1.10
N ALA A 59 -8.33 -2.83 -2.19
CA ALA A 59 -7.64 -3.14 -3.44
C ALA A 59 -8.33 -2.54 -4.70
N PRO A 60 -8.60 -1.21 -4.75
CA PRO A 60 -9.18 -0.59 -5.94
C PRO A 60 -8.19 -0.59 -7.13
N ARG A 61 -8.70 -0.75 -8.34
CA ARG A 61 -7.95 -0.47 -9.58
C ARG A 61 -7.88 1.04 -9.84
N PHE A 62 -6.82 1.46 -10.51
CA PHE A 62 -6.75 2.80 -11.10
C PHE A 62 -7.61 2.85 -12.37
N PHE A 63 -8.09 4.04 -12.72
CA PHE A 63 -8.85 4.28 -13.95
C PHE A 63 -7.92 4.54 -15.14
N PRO A 64 -8.39 4.35 -16.39
CA PRO A 64 -7.63 4.73 -17.58
C PRO A 64 -7.08 6.16 -17.54
N TYR A 65 -7.87 7.10 -17.01
CA TYR A 65 -7.44 8.47 -16.80
C TYR A 65 -6.21 8.61 -15.90
N ASP A 66 -6.05 7.77 -14.88
CA ASP A 66 -4.92 7.88 -13.95
C ASP A 66 -3.59 7.56 -14.66
N PHE A 67 -3.60 6.66 -15.64
CA PHE A 67 -2.43 6.27 -16.44
C PHE A 67 -2.05 7.30 -17.51
N GLN A 68 -3.05 8.02 -18.03
CA GLN A 68 -2.89 9.02 -19.10
C GLN A 68 -3.35 10.41 -18.64
N ILE A 69 -3.06 10.75 -17.38
CA ILE A 69 -3.60 11.92 -16.71
C ILE A 69 -3.25 13.22 -17.41
N GLN A 70 -2.03 13.37 -17.93
CA GLN A 70 -1.61 14.58 -18.62
C GLN A 70 -2.33 14.69 -19.97
N THR A 71 -2.24 13.64 -20.78
CA THR A 71 -2.85 13.63 -22.12
C THR A 71 -4.36 13.86 -22.05
N MET A 72 -5.08 13.09 -21.22
CA MET A 72 -6.54 13.19 -21.13
C MET A 72 -7.02 14.51 -20.50
N THR A 73 -6.25 15.08 -19.57
CA THR A 73 -6.55 16.43 -19.04
C THR A 73 -6.49 17.48 -20.14
N LEU A 74 -5.42 17.47 -20.94
CA LEU A 74 -5.22 18.44 -22.02
C LEU A 74 -6.26 18.26 -23.13
N GLU A 75 -6.65 17.03 -23.46
CA GLU A 75 -7.72 16.76 -24.42
C GLU A 75 -9.08 17.27 -23.94
N GLN A 76 -9.40 17.07 -22.65
CA GLN A 76 -10.70 17.45 -22.10
C GLN A 76 -10.85 18.96 -21.89
N TYR A 77 -9.79 19.63 -21.40
CA TYR A 77 -9.86 21.03 -20.99
C TYR A 77 -9.16 21.99 -21.96
N GLY A 78 -8.32 21.48 -22.85
CA GLY A 78 -7.54 22.26 -23.81
C GLY A 78 -6.14 22.65 -23.31
N GLU A 79 -5.25 22.98 -24.26
CA GLU A 79 -3.92 23.48 -23.97
C GLU A 79 -3.97 24.77 -23.12
N GLY A 80 -3.04 24.90 -22.16
CA GLY A 80 -2.94 26.07 -21.27
C GLY A 80 -3.96 26.13 -20.13
N LYS A 81 -4.71 25.05 -19.87
CA LYS A 81 -5.56 24.91 -18.66
C LYS A 81 -4.87 24.25 -17.48
N VAL A 82 -3.75 23.59 -17.73
CA VAL A 82 -2.86 23.08 -16.70
C VAL A 82 -1.80 24.16 -16.51
N ASP A 83 -1.74 24.72 -15.29
CA ASP A 83 -0.75 25.73 -14.95
C ASP A 83 0.67 25.14 -15.04
N GLU A 84 1.65 25.99 -15.36
CA GLU A 84 3.04 25.55 -15.60
C GLU A 84 3.69 24.92 -14.35
N ASP A 85 3.18 25.22 -13.16
CA ASP A 85 3.62 24.65 -11.87
C ASP A 85 3.01 23.27 -11.56
N ILE A 86 2.05 22.80 -12.38
CA ILE A 86 1.46 21.45 -12.25
C ILE A 86 2.28 20.45 -13.10
N THR A 87 3.06 19.61 -12.42
CA THR A 87 4.01 18.69 -13.06
C THR A 87 3.45 17.29 -13.36
N ILE A 88 2.15 17.17 -13.66
CA ILE A 88 1.53 15.87 -13.99
C ILE A 88 2.15 15.25 -15.25
N GLN A 89 2.28 13.92 -15.26
CA GLN A 89 2.84 13.14 -16.37
C GLN A 89 2.07 11.85 -16.56
N ASP A 90 1.99 11.39 -17.81
CA ASP A 90 1.49 10.05 -18.13
C ASP A 90 2.47 8.98 -17.64
N TRP A 91 1.94 7.81 -17.30
CA TRP A 91 2.72 6.70 -16.74
C TRP A 91 3.62 6.01 -17.77
N GLY A 92 3.40 6.27 -19.06
CA GLY A 92 4.08 5.60 -20.17
C GLY A 92 3.58 4.19 -20.46
N ILE A 93 2.50 3.77 -19.78
CA ILE A 93 1.73 2.54 -20.02
C ILE A 93 0.25 2.88 -19.93
N THR A 94 -0.60 2.15 -20.65
CA THR A 94 -2.06 2.35 -20.60
C THR A 94 -2.74 1.39 -19.62
N TYR A 95 -4.02 1.65 -19.33
CA TYR A 95 -4.83 0.73 -18.53
C TYR A 95 -4.92 -0.65 -19.18
N GLU A 96 -5.12 -0.71 -20.50
CA GLU A 96 -5.24 -1.97 -21.25
C GLU A 96 -3.95 -2.81 -21.17
N GLU A 97 -2.78 -2.18 -21.09
CA GLU A 97 -1.50 -2.88 -20.93
C GLU A 97 -1.33 -3.47 -19.53
N ILE A 98 -1.80 -2.77 -18.48
CA ILE A 98 -1.67 -3.22 -17.09
C ILE A 98 -2.84 -4.10 -16.62
N GLU A 99 -4.00 -4.03 -17.26
CA GLU A 99 -5.23 -4.75 -16.91
C GLU A 99 -5.00 -6.26 -16.70
N PRO A 100 -4.27 -6.98 -17.58
CA PRO A 100 -4.02 -8.41 -17.38
C PRO A 100 -3.21 -8.70 -16.11
N TYR A 101 -2.36 -7.76 -15.68
CA TYR A 101 -1.58 -7.86 -14.46
C TYR A 101 -2.40 -7.56 -13.21
N TYR A 102 -3.37 -6.64 -13.28
CA TYR A 102 -4.38 -6.48 -12.23
C TYR A 102 -5.16 -7.77 -12.03
N THR A 103 -5.72 -8.33 -13.11
CA THR A 103 -6.48 -9.59 -13.05
C THR A 103 -5.64 -10.74 -12.50
N LYS A 104 -4.37 -10.85 -12.91
CA LYS A 104 -3.44 -11.86 -12.39
C LYS A 104 -3.19 -11.67 -10.89
N TRP A 105 -2.93 -10.44 -10.45
CA TRP A 105 -2.70 -10.16 -9.03
C TRP A 105 -3.95 -10.40 -8.20
N GLU A 106 -5.12 -10.00 -8.68
CA GLU A 106 -6.40 -10.19 -7.97
C GLU A 106 -6.68 -11.67 -7.74
N LYS A 107 -6.45 -12.51 -8.77
CA LYS A 107 -6.50 -13.97 -8.64
C LYS A 107 -5.48 -14.54 -7.69
N MET A 108 -4.24 -14.04 -7.71
CA MET A 108 -3.22 -14.48 -6.75
C MET A 108 -3.62 -14.10 -5.31
N ALA A 109 -4.16 -12.91 -5.12
CA ALA A 109 -4.53 -12.39 -3.81
C ALA A 109 -5.91 -12.87 -3.32
N GLY A 110 -6.74 -13.43 -4.20
CA GLY A 110 -8.10 -13.89 -3.89
C GLY A 110 -9.08 -12.74 -3.63
N ILE A 111 -8.99 -11.65 -4.38
CA ILE A 111 -9.78 -10.44 -4.10
C ILE A 111 -11.29 -10.72 -4.14
N SER A 112 -11.99 -10.13 -3.17
CA SER A 112 -13.44 -10.12 -3.04
C SER A 112 -14.00 -8.81 -3.55
N GLY A 113 -14.90 -8.86 -4.54
CA GLY A 113 -15.45 -7.65 -5.12
C GLY A 113 -16.54 -7.91 -6.16
N GLU A 114 -17.04 -6.83 -6.74
CA GLU A 114 -17.98 -6.84 -7.86
C GLU A 114 -17.58 -5.73 -8.84
N GLN A 115 -17.65 -6.03 -10.13
CA GLN A 115 -17.58 -5.00 -11.16
C GLN A 115 -18.93 -4.26 -11.22
N ASN A 116 -18.89 -2.95 -11.35
CA ASN A 116 -20.08 -2.11 -11.49
C ASN A 116 -19.78 -0.87 -12.35
N GLU A 117 -20.78 -0.01 -12.57
CA GLU A 117 -20.69 1.17 -13.44
C GLU A 117 -19.63 2.20 -13.02
N VAL A 118 -19.18 2.17 -11.76
CA VAL A 118 -18.17 3.10 -11.23
C VAL A 118 -16.80 2.46 -11.04
N THR A 119 -16.59 1.23 -11.51
CA THR A 119 -15.27 0.58 -11.56
C THR A 119 -14.73 0.57 -12.99
N PRO A 120 -13.39 0.59 -13.18
CA PRO A 120 -12.80 0.38 -14.50
C PRO A 120 -13.27 -0.93 -15.14
N GLU A 121 -13.24 -1.00 -16.48
CA GLU A 121 -13.54 -2.22 -17.23
C GLU A 121 -12.56 -3.35 -16.87
N MET A 122 -13.06 -4.57 -16.68
CA MET A 122 -12.26 -5.72 -16.30
C MET A 122 -12.44 -6.84 -17.33
N SER A 123 -11.34 -7.54 -17.66
CA SER A 123 -11.40 -8.68 -18.57
C SER A 123 -12.02 -9.92 -17.91
N GLU A 124 -11.96 -9.99 -16.58
CA GLU A 124 -12.49 -11.08 -15.77
C GLU A 124 -13.07 -10.56 -14.45
N GLU A 125 -14.09 -11.25 -13.93
CA GLU A 125 -14.68 -10.96 -12.63
C GLU A 125 -13.69 -11.23 -11.48
N TYR A 126 -13.96 -10.60 -10.33
CA TYR A 126 -13.19 -10.87 -9.11
C TYR A 126 -13.27 -12.36 -8.70
N PRO A 127 -12.19 -12.93 -8.14
CA PRO A 127 -12.13 -14.34 -7.77
C PRO A 127 -13.18 -14.80 -6.75
N THR A 128 -13.65 -13.88 -5.91
CA THR A 128 -14.65 -14.15 -4.86
C THR A 128 -15.68 -13.00 -4.82
N PRO A 129 -16.92 -13.24 -4.37
CA PRO A 129 -17.96 -12.22 -4.33
C PRO A 129 -17.63 -11.10 -3.34
N PRO A 130 -18.37 -9.96 -3.35
CA PRO A 130 -18.20 -8.90 -2.38
C PRO A 130 -18.34 -9.36 -0.91
N MET A 131 -17.81 -8.54 -0.01
CA MET A 131 -17.94 -8.76 1.43
C MET A 131 -19.39 -8.66 1.90
N LYS A 132 -19.69 -9.23 3.07
CA LYS A 132 -21.04 -9.11 3.64
C LYS A 132 -21.33 -7.67 4.04
N GLU A 133 -22.49 -7.18 3.66
CA GLU A 133 -22.98 -5.88 4.10
C GLU A 133 -23.37 -5.90 5.57
N SER A 134 -22.76 -4.99 6.34
CA SER A 134 -23.26 -4.67 7.67
C SER A 134 -24.55 -3.83 7.55
N PRO A 135 -25.42 -3.81 8.58
CA PRO A 135 -26.59 -2.93 8.59
C PRO A 135 -26.24 -1.46 8.32
N ALA A 136 -25.08 -1.01 8.79
CA ALA A 136 -24.66 0.36 8.61
C ALA A 136 -24.16 0.66 7.18
N ILE A 137 -23.48 -0.29 6.53
CA ILE A 137 -23.15 -0.18 5.10
C ILE A 137 -24.44 -0.13 4.28
N ARG A 138 -25.43 -0.97 4.60
CA ARG A 138 -26.73 -0.98 3.90
C ARG A 138 -27.43 0.37 4.01
N LEU A 139 -27.55 0.92 5.22
CA LEU A 139 -28.20 2.21 5.41
C LEU A 139 -27.44 3.35 4.72
N PHE A 140 -26.11 3.31 4.69
CA PHE A 140 -25.34 4.26 3.88
C PHE A 140 -25.62 4.12 2.38
N LYS A 141 -25.67 2.88 1.86
CA LYS A 141 -26.01 2.60 0.46
C LYS A 141 -27.40 3.11 0.11
N GLU A 142 -28.39 2.85 0.95
CA GLU A 142 -29.77 3.31 0.76
C GLU A 142 -29.84 4.84 0.74
N ALA A 143 -29.31 5.51 1.77
CA ALA A 143 -29.35 6.96 1.88
C ALA A 143 -28.60 7.68 0.74
N SER A 144 -27.44 7.17 0.32
CA SER A 144 -26.71 7.75 -0.82
C SER A 144 -27.40 7.49 -2.17
N SER A 145 -28.03 6.32 -2.34
CA SER A 145 -28.83 6.03 -3.53
C SER A 145 -30.07 6.93 -3.63
N GLU A 146 -30.73 7.25 -2.51
CA GLU A 146 -31.85 8.21 -2.47
C GLU A 146 -31.45 9.63 -2.91
N LEU A 147 -30.17 9.98 -2.74
CA LEU A 147 -29.58 11.23 -3.21
C LEU A 147 -29.14 11.17 -4.69
N GLY A 148 -29.36 10.04 -5.37
CA GLY A 148 -28.93 9.82 -6.75
C GLY A 148 -27.44 9.54 -6.91
N LEU A 149 -26.76 9.09 -5.85
CA LEU A 149 -25.36 8.64 -5.90
C LEU A 149 -25.27 7.13 -6.18
N HIS A 150 -24.06 6.66 -6.49
CA HIS A 150 -23.79 5.28 -6.91
C HIS A 150 -22.86 4.56 -5.90
N PRO A 151 -23.35 4.20 -4.70
CA PRO A 151 -22.53 3.54 -3.70
C PRO A 151 -22.27 2.08 -4.08
N HIS A 152 -21.01 1.63 -3.95
CA HIS A 152 -20.60 0.25 -4.23
C HIS A 152 -19.73 -0.31 -3.10
N GLN A 153 -19.57 -1.63 -3.07
CA GLN A 153 -18.60 -2.24 -2.16
C GLN A 153 -17.19 -2.16 -2.76
N ARG A 154 -16.23 -1.66 -1.97
CA ARG A 154 -14.84 -1.64 -2.43
C ARG A 154 -14.25 -3.06 -2.50
N PRO A 155 -13.43 -3.35 -3.53
CA PRO A 155 -12.72 -4.61 -3.62
C PRO A 155 -11.77 -4.79 -2.42
N SER A 156 -11.74 -6.02 -1.93
CA SER A 156 -11.17 -6.38 -0.63
C SER A 156 -10.27 -7.60 -0.75
N ALA A 157 -9.05 -7.49 -0.23
CA ALA A 157 -8.15 -8.59 0.03
C ALA A 157 -8.50 -9.36 1.31
N ASN A 158 -9.51 -8.93 2.05
CA ASN A 158 -10.17 -9.73 3.07
C ASN A 158 -11.23 -10.58 2.36
N LEU A 159 -11.09 -11.90 2.45
CA LEU A 159 -11.86 -12.80 1.60
C LEU A 159 -13.28 -13.03 2.10
N SER A 160 -14.25 -12.96 1.21
CA SER A 160 -15.66 -13.23 1.49
C SER A 160 -15.96 -14.72 1.66
N GLU A 161 -15.12 -15.59 1.10
CA GLU A 161 -15.19 -17.05 1.18
C GLU A 161 -13.80 -17.69 1.09
N ASN A 162 -13.69 -19.00 1.39
CA ASN A 162 -12.42 -19.71 1.26
C ASN A 162 -12.02 -19.78 -0.23
N TYR A 163 -10.75 -19.51 -0.53
CA TYR A 163 -10.25 -19.52 -1.89
C TYR A 163 -8.87 -20.16 -1.96
N THR A 164 -8.65 -20.99 -2.98
CA THR A 164 -7.31 -21.48 -3.33
C THR A 164 -6.86 -20.72 -4.56
N ASN A 165 -5.77 -19.97 -4.42
CA ASN A 165 -5.23 -19.15 -5.50
C ASN A 165 -4.52 -20.00 -6.58
N PRO A 166 -4.21 -19.44 -7.76
CA PRO A 166 -3.53 -20.15 -8.83
C PRO A 166 -2.16 -20.73 -8.45
N ASP A 167 -1.51 -20.18 -7.42
CA ASP A 167 -0.22 -20.65 -6.90
C ASP A 167 -0.36 -21.80 -5.88
N GLY A 168 -1.60 -22.24 -5.61
CA GLY A 168 -1.91 -23.35 -4.71
C GLY A 168 -1.89 -23.00 -3.22
N GLN A 169 -1.99 -21.72 -2.88
CA GLN A 169 -2.15 -21.26 -1.49
C GLN A 169 -3.62 -21.11 -1.14
N THR A 170 -4.01 -21.54 0.05
CA THR A 170 -5.38 -21.37 0.55
C THR A 170 -5.46 -20.15 1.44
N ILE A 171 -6.36 -19.24 1.11
CA ILE A 171 -6.70 -18.06 1.90
C ILE A 171 -8.11 -18.28 2.44
N TYR A 172 -8.28 -18.12 3.76
CA TYR A 172 -9.54 -18.46 4.42
C TYR A 172 -10.55 -17.30 4.35
N GLN A 173 -11.81 -17.64 4.56
CA GLN A 173 -12.90 -16.68 4.70
C GLN A 173 -12.67 -15.76 5.91
N CYS A 174 -12.92 -14.47 5.73
CA CYS A 174 -12.91 -13.44 6.76
C CYS A 174 -13.90 -13.77 7.88
N GLN A 175 -13.41 -13.71 9.12
CA GLN A 175 -14.19 -13.94 10.33
C GLN A 175 -14.86 -12.66 10.88
N TYR A 176 -14.77 -11.54 10.13
CA TYR A 176 -15.36 -10.26 10.50
C TYR A 176 -14.94 -9.79 11.91
N CYS A 177 -13.68 -10.04 12.26
CA CYS A 177 -13.16 -9.77 13.60
C CYS A 177 -12.83 -8.29 13.86
N SER A 178 -12.75 -7.49 12.79
CA SER A 178 -12.49 -6.03 12.80
C SER A 178 -11.09 -5.57 13.23
N PHE A 179 -10.09 -6.46 13.19
CA PHE A 179 -8.67 -6.13 13.45
C PHE A 179 -7.87 -6.28 12.15
N CYS A 180 -8.06 -5.35 11.21
CA CYS A 180 -7.37 -5.36 9.91
C CYS A 180 -6.30 -4.28 9.86
N GLU A 181 -6.69 -3.02 10.11
CA GLU A 181 -5.82 -1.84 10.16
C GLU A 181 -4.77 -1.98 11.26
N ARG A 182 -3.49 -1.91 10.93
CA ARG A 182 -2.36 -2.00 11.89
C ARG A 182 -2.13 -3.41 12.49
N PHE A 183 -2.94 -4.40 12.14
CA PHE A 183 -2.83 -5.77 12.66
C PHE A 183 -2.57 -6.78 11.54
N GLY A 184 -1.77 -7.81 11.83
CA GLY A 184 -1.74 -9.02 10.99
C GLY A 184 -3.01 -9.87 11.19
N CYS A 185 -3.38 -10.64 10.17
CA CYS A 185 -4.61 -11.44 10.22
C CYS A 185 -4.39 -12.82 10.87
N ASP A 186 -4.96 -13.03 12.05
CA ASP A 186 -4.86 -14.31 12.77
C ASP A 186 -5.54 -15.49 12.09
N TYR A 187 -6.49 -15.18 11.21
CA TYR A 187 -7.30 -16.18 10.52
C TYR A 187 -6.75 -16.53 9.13
N GLN A 188 -5.63 -15.91 8.71
CA GLN A 188 -5.09 -16.04 7.35
C GLN A 188 -6.18 -15.78 6.28
N ALA A 189 -6.98 -14.75 6.55
CA ALA A 189 -8.16 -14.38 5.78
C ALA A 189 -8.08 -13.00 5.12
N LYS A 190 -6.98 -12.28 5.39
CA LYS A 190 -6.55 -11.07 4.67
C LYS A 190 -5.33 -11.46 3.86
N SER A 191 -5.38 -11.28 2.55
CA SER A 191 -4.25 -11.55 1.68
C SER A 191 -3.04 -10.75 2.13
N ASP A 192 -1.92 -11.43 2.30
CA ASP A 192 -0.65 -10.82 2.67
C ASP A 192 0.51 -11.69 2.14
N PRO A 193 1.74 -11.15 2.07
CA PRO A 193 2.87 -11.90 1.52
C PRO A 193 3.19 -13.21 2.24
N LEU A 194 2.93 -13.31 3.56
CA LEU A 194 3.27 -14.48 4.37
C LEU A 194 2.39 -15.70 4.05
N ILE A 195 1.16 -15.47 3.60
CA ILE A 195 0.23 -16.55 3.23
C ILE A 195 0.10 -16.76 1.72
N THR A 196 0.63 -15.83 0.90
CA THR A 196 0.55 -15.88 -0.56
C THR A 196 1.91 -16.15 -1.20
N VAL A 197 2.64 -15.10 -1.58
CA VAL A 197 3.81 -15.19 -2.47
C VAL A 197 5.03 -15.80 -1.80
N ILE A 198 5.25 -15.59 -0.49
CA ILE A 198 6.44 -16.10 0.21
C ILE A 198 6.42 -17.63 0.29
N PRO A 199 5.35 -18.30 0.73
CA PRO A 199 5.27 -19.76 0.70
C PRO A 199 5.45 -20.33 -0.71
N THR A 200 4.94 -19.66 -1.74
CA THR A 200 5.12 -20.06 -3.14
C THR A 200 6.59 -19.97 -3.55
N ALA A 201 7.25 -18.86 -3.25
CA ALA A 201 8.66 -18.65 -3.57
C ALA A 201 9.57 -19.67 -2.87
N LEU A 202 9.33 -19.95 -1.58
CA LEU A 202 10.08 -20.94 -0.81
C LEU A 202 9.99 -22.35 -1.40
N LYS A 203 8.81 -22.74 -1.93
CA LYS A 203 8.62 -24.06 -2.57
C LYS A 203 9.49 -24.26 -3.82
N THR A 204 9.97 -23.18 -4.44
CA THR A 204 10.84 -23.28 -5.63
C THR A 204 12.24 -23.80 -5.31
N GLY A 205 12.69 -23.68 -4.07
CA GLY A 205 14.07 -23.97 -3.66
C GLY A 205 15.12 -22.94 -4.13
N ASN A 206 14.69 -21.89 -4.84
CA ASN A 206 15.56 -20.84 -5.41
C ASN A 206 15.40 -19.49 -4.69
N PHE A 207 14.78 -19.48 -3.52
CA PHE A 207 14.46 -18.26 -2.78
C PHE A 207 14.96 -18.37 -1.33
N GLU A 208 15.71 -17.36 -0.91
CA GLU A 208 16.23 -17.22 0.45
C GLU A 208 15.77 -15.88 1.03
N ILE A 209 15.38 -15.89 2.31
CA ILE A 209 15.09 -14.68 3.08
C ILE A 209 16.17 -14.54 4.15
N LYS A 210 16.93 -13.45 4.09
CA LYS A 210 17.80 -13.03 5.18
C LYS A 210 17.11 -11.93 6.00
N THR A 211 16.78 -12.23 7.25
CA THR A 211 16.25 -11.25 8.20
C THR A 211 17.38 -10.50 8.89
N HIS A 212 17.05 -9.38 9.53
CA HIS A 212 18.01 -8.49 10.21
C HIS A 212 19.11 -7.90 9.30
N ALA A 213 18.99 -8.02 7.97
CA ALA A 213 19.92 -7.42 7.02
C ALA A 213 19.49 -5.98 6.66
N ASN A 214 20.09 -4.97 7.29
CA ASN A 214 19.83 -3.56 6.97
C ASN A 214 20.76 -3.12 5.83
N VAL A 215 20.23 -3.05 4.60
CA VAL A 215 20.97 -2.57 3.42
C VAL A 215 21.23 -1.07 3.55
N ARG A 216 22.51 -0.68 3.42
CA ARG A 216 22.98 0.69 3.59
C ARG A 216 23.43 1.33 2.28
N GLU A 217 23.89 0.51 1.34
CA GLU A 217 24.45 0.97 0.08
C GLU A 217 24.23 -0.07 -1.02
N ILE A 218 23.90 0.40 -2.21
CA ILE A 218 23.90 -0.39 -3.44
C ILE A 218 25.25 -0.16 -4.10
N ALA A 219 26.06 -1.20 -4.22
CA ALA A 219 27.31 -1.14 -4.94
C ALA A 219 27.05 -1.05 -6.44
N HIS A 220 27.73 -0.16 -7.15
CA HIS A 220 27.64 -0.04 -8.60
C HIS A 220 28.97 0.37 -9.22
N GLU A 221 29.19 -0.09 -10.45
CA GLU A 221 30.35 0.24 -11.29
C GLU A 221 29.84 0.63 -12.68
N ASP A 222 30.30 1.76 -13.21
CA ASP A 222 29.90 2.28 -14.53
C ASP A 222 28.36 2.34 -14.74
N GLY A 223 27.61 2.64 -13.68
CA GLY A 223 26.15 2.73 -13.71
C GLY A 223 25.41 1.38 -13.64
N VAL A 224 26.13 0.28 -13.41
CA VAL A 224 25.56 -1.06 -13.24
C VAL A 224 25.70 -1.51 -11.80
N ALA A 225 24.60 -1.92 -11.17
CA ALA A 225 24.62 -2.47 -9.81
C ALA A 225 25.39 -3.80 -9.78
N THR A 226 26.25 -3.97 -8.77
CA THR A 226 27.10 -5.17 -8.59
C THR A 226 26.78 -5.93 -7.30
N GLY A 227 25.96 -5.36 -6.42
CA GLY A 227 25.56 -5.97 -5.17
C GLY A 227 25.06 -4.94 -4.15
N VAL A 228 24.98 -5.36 -2.90
CA VAL A 228 24.58 -4.50 -1.78
C VAL A 228 25.49 -4.69 -0.58
N TYR A 229 25.77 -3.61 0.13
CA TYR A 229 26.35 -3.64 1.47
C TYR A 229 25.23 -3.53 2.51
N TYR A 230 25.25 -4.42 3.50
CA TYR A 230 24.28 -4.43 4.58
C TYR A 230 24.94 -4.70 5.94
N ILE A 231 24.32 -4.18 6.99
CA ILE A 231 24.66 -4.52 8.37
C ILE A 231 23.75 -5.65 8.83
N ASP A 232 24.32 -6.73 9.35
CA ASP A 232 23.56 -7.80 10.00
C ASP A 232 23.27 -7.40 11.46
N GLY A 233 22.01 -7.18 11.78
CA GLY A 233 21.58 -6.77 13.12
C GLY A 233 21.70 -7.85 14.20
N THR A 234 22.20 -9.05 13.87
CA THR A 234 22.47 -10.11 14.86
C THR A 234 23.89 -10.08 15.42
N ASP A 235 24.85 -9.55 14.67
CA ASP A 235 26.27 -9.44 15.08
C ASP A 235 26.90 -8.06 14.82
N ASP A 236 26.10 -7.12 14.31
CA ASP A 236 26.48 -5.74 13.96
C ASP A 236 27.65 -5.65 12.97
N GLN A 237 27.89 -6.70 12.16
CA GLN A 237 28.93 -6.72 11.14
C GLN A 237 28.41 -6.28 9.77
N GLU A 238 29.30 -5.71 8.96
CA GLU A 238 29.02 -5.37 7.58
C GLU A 238 29.35 -6.52 6.63
N TYR A 239 28.47 -6.75 5.66
CA TYR A 239 28.61 -7.78 4.65
C TYR A 239 28.36 -7.21 3.26
N PHE A 240 29.07 -7.76 2.29
CA PHE A 240 28.81 -7.55 0.87
C PHE A 240 28.07 -8.76 0.29
N GLN A 241 26.93 -8.52 -0.34
CA GLN A 241 26.19 -9.52 -1.11
C GLN A 241 26.27 -9.17 -2.60
N PRO A 242 27.05 -9.91 -3.41
CA PRO A 242 27.07 -9.72 -4.85
C PRO A 242 25.72 -10.10 -5.47
N ALA A 243 25.32 -9.37 -6.51
CA ALA A 243 24.10 -9.63 -7.26
C ALA A 243 24.22 -9.11 -8.70
N ASP A 244 23.66 -9.85 -9.66
CA ASP A 244 23.56 -9.39 -11.05
C ASP A 244 22.43 -8.36 -11.26
N ILE A 245 21.40 -8.43 -10.41
CA ILE A 245 20.24 -7.53 -10.43
C ILE A 245 19.88 -7.17 -8.99
N VAL A 246 19.70 -5.88 -8.74
CA VAL A 246 19.20 -5.35 -7.46
C VAL A 246 17.82 -4.75 -7.67
N ILE A 247 16.81 -5.26 -6.97
CA ILE A 247 15.44 -4.73 -6.98
C ILE A 247 15.16 -4.10 -5.63
N ILE A 248 14.91 -2.79 -5.59
CA ILE A 248 14.57 -2.07 -4.36
C ILE A 248 13.06 -2.11 -4.11
N THR A 249 12.65 -2.74 -3.01
CA THR A 249 11.24 -2.92 -2.61
C THR A 249 10.99 -2.46 -1.17
N THR A 250 11.79 -1.52 -0.68
CA THR A 250 11.56 -0.89 0.63
C THR A 250 10.44 0.16 0.53
N TYR A 251 10.10 0.81 1.63
CA TYR A 251 9.15 1.92 1.61
C TYR A 251 9.68 3.10 0.78
N VAL A 252 8.80 3.90 0.14
CA VAL A 252 9.20 4.96 -0.82
C VAL A 252 10.26 5.94 -0.29
N MET A 253 10.15 6.31 1.00
CA MET A 253 11.12 7.17 1.68
C MET A 253 12.48 6.48 1.86
N ASN A 254 12.48 5.18 2.18
CA ASN A 254 13.68 4.39 2.35
C ASN A 254 14.34 4.07 1.00
N ASN A 255 13.57 3.87 -0.07
CA ASN A 255 14.10 3.76 -1.43
C ASN A 255 14.83 5.05 -1.84
N THR A 256 14.19 6.20 -1.62
CA THR A 256 14.81 7.52 -1.89
C THR A 256 16.10 7.68 -1.10
N ARG A 257 16.07 7.42 0.21
CA ARG A 257 17.26 7.47 1.06
C ARG A 257 18.37 6.55 0.55
N LEU A 258 18.06 5.30 0.21
CA LEU A 258 19.04 4.32 -0.23
C LEU A 258 19.69 4.72 -1.55
N LEU A 259 18.90 5.21 -2.52
CA LEU A 259 19.43 5.73 -3.78
C LEU A 259 20.39 6.91 -3.56
N LEU A 260 19.97 7.89 -2.75
CA LEU A 260 20.80 9.06 -2.42
C LEU A 260 22.08 8.65 -1.68
N GLN A 261 21.98 7.74 -0.71
CA GLN A 261 23.12 7.24 0.06
C GLN A 261 24.11 6.46 -0.83
N SER A 262 23.61 5.80 -1.87
CA SER A 262 24.42 5.03 -2.83
C SER A 262 24.93 5.88 -4.00
N GLY A 263 24.63 7.19 -4.04
CA GLY A 263 25.01 8.07 -5.15
C GLY A 263 24.35 7.70 -6.49
N ILE A 264 23.15 7.10 -6.46
CA ILE A 264 22.41 6.67 -7.65
C ILE A 264 21.31 7.69 -7.97
N GLY A 265 21.39 8.29 -9.16
CA GLY A 265 20.45 9.30 -9.65
C GLY A 265 20.72 10.71 -9.11
N GLN A 266 20.13 11.71 -9.76
CA GLN A 266 20.28 13.11 -9.35
C GLN A 266 19.26 13.45 -8.25
N PRO A 267 19.71 13.90 -7.06
CA PRO A 267 18.84 14.41 -6.01
C PRO A 267 18.00 15.57 -6.53
N TYR A 268 16.72 15.61 -6.17
CA TYR A 268 15.88 16.74 -6.52
C TYR A 268 16.28 18.02 -5.77
N ASP A 269 16.44 19.11 -6.51
CA ASP A 269 16.71 20.46 -6.00
C ASP A 269 15.49 21.36 -6.25
N PRO A 270 14.82 21.87 -5.20
CA PRO A 270 13.64 22.72 -5.37
C PRO A 270 13.95 24.16 -5.84
N GLU A 271 15.21 24.62 -5.81
CA GLU A 271 15.56 25.97 -6.32
C GLU A 271 15.79 25.96 -7.83
N THR A 272 16.42 24.91 -8.34
CA THR A 272 16.70 24.75 -9.78
C THR A 272 15.66 23.89 -10.50
N GLU A 273 14.83 23.18 -9.73
CA GLU A 273 13.84 22.18 -10.17
C GLU A 273 14.43 20.97 -10.91
N GLU A 274 15.75 20.79 -10.82
CA GLU A 274 16.49 19.69 -11.44
C GLU A 274 16.54 18.44 -10.55
N GLY A 275 16.77 17.28 -11.16
CA GLY A 275 16.82 16.00 -10.49
C GLY A 275 15.46 15.33 -10.31
N VAL A 276 15.49 14.03 -10.02
CA VAL A 276 14.28 13.18 -9.94
C VAL A 276 14.20 12.39 -8.64
N VAL A 277 15.33 12.12 -7.98
CA VAL A 277 15.35 11.31 -6.77
C VAL A 277 14.81 12.15 -5.60
N GLY A 278 13.66 11.72 -5.06
CA GLY A 278 12.95 12.42 -3.99
C GLY A 278 11.94 13.47 -4.48
N LYS A 279 11.78 13.65 -5.79
CA LYS A 279 10.73 14.51 -6.38
C LYS A 279 9.35 13.80 -6.30
N HIS A 280 8.28 14.59 -6.33
CA HIS A 280 6.89 14.11 -6.46
C HIS A 280 6.43 13.11 -5.38
N TYR A 281 6.81 13.33 -4.12
CA TYR A 281 6.19 12.60 -3.01
C TYR A 281 4.69 12.91 -2.97
N CYS A 282 3.87 11.90 -3.19
CA CYS A 282 2.42 11.96 -3.10
C CYS A 282 1.93 11.21 -1.87
N TYR A 283 0.89 11.74 -1.22
CA TYR A 283 0.27 11.12 -0.06
C TYR A 283 -1.25 11.31 -0.10
N GLN A 284 -1.99 10.30 0.34
CA GLN A 284 -3.45 10.34 0.36
C GLN A 284 -3.94 11.09 1.60
N ILE A 285 -4.54 12.25 1.41
CA ILE A 285 -5.20 12.99 2.50
C ILE A 285 -6.62 12.46 2.66
N ILE A 286 -6.97 12.06 3.88
CA ILE A 286 -8.32 11.59 4.21
C ILE A 286 -9.12 12.78 4.73
N SER A 287 -10.28 13.02 4.13
CA SER A 287 -11.31 13.90 4.68
C SER A 287 -12.48 13.05 5.17
N GLY A 288 -13.01 13.38 6.35
CA GLY A 288 -14.11 12.66 6.98
C GLY A 288 -15.14 13.60 7.57
N ALA A 289 -16.33 13.05 7.83
CA ALA A 289 -17.38 13.73 8.58
C ALA A 289 -17.97 12.73 9.59
N ASP A 290 -18.12 13.19 10.84
CA ASP A 290 -18.70 12.39 11.92
C ASP A 290 -20.19 12.71 12.09
N GLY A 291 -21.01 11.66 12.18
CA GLY A 291 -22.45 11.75 12.44
C GLY A 291 -22.81 11.05 13.75
N PHE A 292 -23.59 11.72 14.61
CA PHE A 292 -24.09 11.13 15.85
C PHE A 292 -25.55 10.70 15.68
N PHE A 293 -25.84 9.44 15.97
CA PHE A 293 -27.18 8.85 15.84
C PHE A 293 -27.77 8.53 17.22
N SER A 294 -29.05 8.83 17.43
CA SER A 294 -29.72 8.72 18.74
C SER A 294 -29.96 7.28 19.23
N LYS A 295 -29.81 6.29 18.36
CA LYS A 295 -29.95 4.86 18.68
C LYS A 295 -28.78 4.10 18.05
N ILE A 296 -28.07 3.31 18.86
CA ILE A 296 -26.90 2.52 18.42
C ILE A 296 -27.17 1.04 18.72
N ARG A 297 -27.33 0.18 17.70
CA ARG A 297 -27.07 -1.26 17.81
C ARG A 297 -25.64 -1.45 17.31
N SER A 298 -24.68 -1.37 18.22
CA SER A 298 -23.28 -1.55 17.85
C SER A 298 -23.04 -3.01 17.46
N LEU A 299 -22.37 -3.22 16.33
CA LEU A 299 -21.42 -4.32 16.24
C LEU A 299 -20.18 -3.80 16.98
N ILE A 300 -19.96 -4.35 18.18
CA ILE A 300 -19.06 -3.86 19.25
C ILE A 300 -17.58 -3.68 18.81
N PHE A 301 -17.21 -4.03 17.58
CA PHE A 301 -15.80 -4.03 17.16
C PHE A 301 -15.48 -3.30 15.85
N MET A 302 -16.36 -2.50 15.23
CA MET A 302 -15.94 -1.76 14.02
C MET A 302 -14.89 -0.67 14.35
N ARG A 303 -13.64 -0.85 13.92
CA ARG A 303 -12.60 0.18 13.89
C ARG A 303 -12.23 0.51 12.44
N GLU A 304 -12.12 1.82 12.20
CA GLU A 304 -11.74 2.57 10.99
C GLU A 304 -12.40 2.09 9.67
N GLN A 305 -13.10 3.03 9.01
CA GLN A 305 -13.87 2.86 7.74
C GLN A 305 -15.26 2.20 7.79
N ALA A 306 -15.99 2.28 8.91
CA ALA A 306 -17.41 1.94 8.91
C ALA A 306 -18.25 3.09 9.47
N LEU A 307 -19.21 3.56 8.66
CA LEU A 307 -20.38 4.22 9.19
C LEU A 307 -21.05 3.28 10.20
N SER A 308 -21.52 3.81 11.31
CA SER A 308 -22.44 3.14 12.22
C SER A 308 -23.81 3.74 12.00
N VAL A 309 -24.76 2.99 11.46
CA VAL A 309 -26.10 3.50 11.18
C VAL A 309 -27.17 2.48 11.58
N VAL A 310 -28.30 2.98 12.11
CA VAL A 310 -29.39 2.22 12.75
C VAL A 310 -30.73 2.83 12.36
N GLU A 311 -31.75 1.98 12.17
CA GLU A 311 -33.18 2.35 12.00
C GLU A 311 -33.79 3.09 13.22
#